data_AF-A0A5Q4H582-F1
#
_entry.id   AF-A0A5Q4H582-F1
#
_cell.length_a   1.000
_cell.length_b   1.000
_cell.length_c   1.000
_cell.angle_alpha   90.00
_cell.angle_beta   90.00
_cell.angle_gamma   90.00
#
_symmetry.space_group_name_H-M   'P 1'
#
loop_
_entity.id
_entity.type
_entity.pdbx_description
1 polymer ?
#
loop_
_entity_poly.entity_id
_entity_poly.type
_entity_poly.pdbx_seq_one_letter_code
_entity_poly.pdbx_strand_id
1 'polypeptide(L)'
;MPDQFYEQPILNSPYGYPGRHWRLEGGMPTDDIIERRRLAEYLTPIPKPKRQKAQSELDFSDRKAVADDQERYDPIPVINRVRLLVNKWREIPNPADWRVTPETARLLQHWRSHPFSGVRPFFCQVEAVETAIWLSEVAPS
;
A
#
# COMPACT_ATOMS: atom_id res chain seq x y z
N MET A 1 16.76 -24.45 8.42
CA MET A 1 15.44 -24.20 7.80
C MET A 1 15.71 -23.54 6.47
N PRO A 2 15.06 -23.93 5.37
CA PRO A 2 15.24 -23.22 4.11
C PRO A 2 14.67 -21.81 4.25
N ASP A 3 15.50 -20.85 3.88
CA ASP A 3 15.29 -19.41 3.93
C ASP A 3 14.30 -19.00 2.81
N GLN A 4 13.02 -19.37 2.98
CA GLN A 4 11.97 -19.30 1.94
C GLN A 4 11.80 -17.88 1.37
N PHE A 5 12.00 -16.85 2.20
CA PHE A 5 12.03 -15.47 1.75
C PHE A 5 13.05 -15.21 0.63
N TYR A 6 14.25 -15.79 0.71
CA TYR A 6 15.32 -15.53 -0.25
C TYR A 6 15.13 -16.30 -1.55
N GLU A 7 14.48 -17.46 -1.49
CA GLU A 7 14.09 -18.23 -2.68
C GLU A 7 12.94 -17.54 -3.43
N GLN A 8 11.96 -16.99 -2.70
CA GLN A 8 10.79 -16.33 -3.29
C GLN A 8 10.43 -15.00 -2.59
N PRO A 9 11.21 -13.93 -2.80
CA PRO A 9 10.98 -12.66 -2.11
C PRO A 9 9.70 -11.95 -2.56
N ILE A 10 9.21 -12.24 -3.77
CA ILE A 10 8.02 -11.61 -4.36
C ILE A 10 6.87 -12.62 -4.41
N LEU A 11 5.83 -12.38 -3.61
CA LEU A 11 4.68 -13.28 -3.47
C LEU A 11 3.50 -12.99 -4.42
N ASN A 12 3.47 -11.81 -5.03
CA ASN A 12 2.32 -11.34 -5.82
C ASN A 12 2.71 -11.15 -7.28
N SER A 13 1.76 -11.40 -8.18
CA SER A 13 1.87 -11.01 -9.58
C SER A 13 1.80 -9.49 -9.72
N PRO A 14 2.61 -8.85 -10.58
CA PRO A 14 2.53 -7.41 -10.84
C PRO A 14 1.21 -7.01 -11.51
N TYR A 15 0.46 -7.98 -12.04
CA TYR A 15 -0.80 -7.75 -12.73
C TYR A 15 -2.04 -8.12 -11.90
N GLY A 16 -1.86 -8.61 -10.67
CA GLY A 16 -2.96 -8.99 -9.78
C GLY A 16 -3.02 -8.07 -8.57
N TYR A 17 -4.15 -8.13 -7.85
CA TYR A 17 -4.26 -7.45 -6.56
C TYR A 17 -3.20 -8.00 -5.58
N PRO A 18 -2.41 -7.16 -4.90
CA PRO A 18 -1.38 -7.61 -3.97
C PRO A 18 -2.02 -8.09 -2.66
N GLY A 19 -2.37 -9.38 -2.62
CA GLY A 19 -3.09 -10.00 -1.50
C GLY A 19 -2.20 -10.51 -0.38
N ARG A 20 -0.88 -10.58 -0.56
CA ARG A 20 0.03 -11.22 0.40
C ARG A 20 1.30 -10.41 0.62
N HIS A 21 1.93 -10.54 1.77
CA HIS A 21 3.28 -10.03 2.00
C HIS A 21 4.02 -10.81 3.08
N TRP A 22 5.34 -10.80 3.01
CA TRP A 22 6.20 -11.27 4.10
C TRP A 22 6.08 -10.32 5.30
N ARG A 23 5.93 -10.89 6.49
CA ARG A 23 6.06 -10.14 7.74
C ARG A 23 7.51 -9.69 7.91
N LEU A 24 7.67 -8.44 8.31
CA LEU A 24 8.96 -7.86 8.64
C LEU A 24 8.97 -7.44 10.10
N GLU A 25 9.99 -7.84 10.84
CA GLU A 25 10.22 -7.41 12.22
C GLU A 25 11.51 -6.60 12.30
N GLY A 26 11.40 -5.33 12.64
CA GLY A 26 12.55 -4.42 12.66
C GLY A 26 13.26 -4.29 11.30
N GLY A 27 12.53 -4.54 10.19
CA GLY A 27 13.06 -4.55 8.83
C GLY A 27 13.64 -5.89 8.36
N MET A 28 13.64 -6.92 9.21
CA MET A 28 14.13 -8.26 8.86
C MET A 28 12.96 -9.21 8.52
N PRO A 29 13.09 -10.06 7.48
CA PRO A 29 12.10 -11.09 7.17
C PRO A 29 11.96 -12.12 8.29
N THR A 30 10.72 -12.53 8.60
CA THR A 30 10.44 -13.57 9.60
C THR A 30 9.99 -14.91 9.00
N ASP A 31 10.07 -15.07 7.66
CA ASP A 31 9.50 -16.20 6.90
C ASP A 31 7.99 -16.45 7.12
N ASP A 32 7.28 -15.52 7.77
CA ASP A 32 5.83 -15.58 7.90
C ASP A 32 5.15 -14.84 6.75
N ILE A 33 4.15 -15.48 6.13
CA ILE A 33 3.29 -14.86 5.12
C ILE A 33 2.02 -14.32 5.79
N ILE A 34 1.67 -13.07 5.49
CA ILE A 34 0.41 -12.45 5.91
C ILE A 34 -0.51 -12.35 4.69
N GLU A 35 -1.69 -12.97 4.80
CA GLU A 35 -2.76 -13.01 3.77
C GLU A 35 -3.57 -11.70 3.72
N ARG A 36 -2.88 -10.58 3.56
CA ARG A 36 -3.50 -9.29 3.22
C ARG A 36 -2.53 -8.41 2.44
N ARG A 37 -3.08 -7.38 1.80
CA ARG A 37 -2.27 -6.28 1.26
C ARG A 37 -1.52 -5.59 2.38
N ARG A 38 -0.22 -5.38 2.18
CA ARG A 38 0.60 -4.59 3.09
C ARG A 38 0.08 -3.15 3.20
N LEU A 39 -0.13 -2.68 4.42
CA LEU A 39 -0.48 -1.28 4.68
C LEU A 39 0.70 -0.38 4.32
N ALA A 40 0.41 0.87 3.92
CA ALA A 40 1.45 1.88 3.90
C ALA A 40 1.90 2.14 5.34
N GLU A 41 3.20 2.10 5.60
CA GLU A 41 3.81 2.34 6.90
C GLU A 41 5.24 2.86 6.71
N TYR A 42 5.74 3.73 7.59
CA TYR A 42 7.16 4.06 7.64
C TYR A 42 7.89 2.95 8.37
N LEU A 43 8.66 2.16 7.63
CA LEU A 43 9.70 1.33 8.23
C LEU A 43 10.91 2.22 8.50
N THR A 44 11.04 2.74 9.71
CA THR A 44 12.31 3.31 10.14
C THR A 44 13.22 2.14 10.50
N PRO A 45 14.29 1.82 9.75
CA PRO A 45 15.28 0.88 10.22
C PRO A 45 16.01 1.60 11.35
N ILE A 46 15.60 1.37 12.60
CA ILE A 46 16.40 1.79 13.75
C ILE A 46 17.48 0.72 13.87
N PRO A 47 18.75 1.00 13.49
CA PRO A 47 19.81 0.02 13.69
C PRO A 47 19.91 -0.27 15.18
N LYS A 48 19.69 -1.53 15.58
CA LYS A 48 19.88 -1.95 16.97
C LYS A 48 21.34 -1.62 17.36
N PRO A 49 21.58 -0.87 18.43
CA PRO A 49 22.94 -0.50 18.82
C PRO A 49 23.74 -1.77 19.12
N LYS A 50 24.85 -1.97 18.38
CA LYS A 50 25.69 -3.18 18.46
C LYS A 50 26.49 -3.32 19.77
N ARG A 51 26.40 -2.36 20.70
CA ARG A 51 27.15 -2.38 21.97
C ARG A 51 26.27 -1.90 23.12
N GLN A 52 25.80 -2.84 23.93
CA GLN A 52 25.38 -2.56 25.31
C GLN A 52 26.64 -2.45 26.17
N LYS A 53 27.29 -1.29 26.19
CA LYS A 53 28.18 -0.96 27.32
C LYS A 53 27.28 -0.40 28.42
N ALA A 54 27.47 -0.90 29.63
CA ALA A 54 26.80 -0.46 30.85
C ALA A 54 27.14 1.02 31.11
N GLN A 55 26.41 1.90 30.47
CA GLN A 55 26.31 3.31 30.80
C GLN A 55 24.82 3.57 30.87
N SER A 56 24.38 4.04 32.04
CA SER A 56 23.00 4.38 32.40
C SER A 56 22.21 4.85 31.19
N GLU A 57 21.03 4.27 30.98
CA GLU A 57 20.04 4.71 29.99
C GLU A 57 19.98 6.24 29.97
N LEU A 58 20.69 6.82 29.01
CA LEU A 58 20.44 8.19 28.60
C LEU A 58 19.13 8.07 27.84
N ASP A 59 18.05 8.46 28.53
CA ASP A 59 16.74 8.59 27.95
C ASP A 59 16.83 9.57 26.76
N PHE A 60 16.89 9.02 25.55
CA PHE A 60 16.84 9.79 24.30
C PHE A 60 15.40 10.24 23.98
N SER A 61 14.55 10.40 25.00
CA SER A 61 13.24 11.05 24.90
C SER A 61 13.36 12.53 24.48
N ASP A 62 14.55 13.12 24.59
CA ASP A 62 14.87 14.51 24.25
C ASP A 62 15.39 14.74 22.81
N ARG A 63 15.00 13.90 21.85
CA ARG A 63 14.99 14.31 20.42
C ARG A 63 13.69 14.98 20.00
N LYS A 64 12.93 15.51 20.95
CA LYS A 64 11.79 16.42 20.74
C LYS A 64 12.17 17.89 20.53
N ALA A 65 13.45 18.25 20.59
CA ALA A 65 13.85 19.66 20.65
C ALA A 65 14.45 20.28 19.36
N VAL A 66 14.47 19.58 18.22
CA VAL A 66 14.90 20.21 16.94
C VAL A 66 14.09 19.66 15.75
N ALA A 67 12.80 19.90 15.75
CA ALA A 67 12.01 19.96 14.53
C ALA A 67 10.97 21.03 14.76
N ASP A 68 11.17 22.13 14.06
CA ASP A 68 10.30 23.28 13.98
C ASP A 68 8.82 22.87 13.88
N ASP A 69 7.98 23.66 14.53
CA ASP A 69 6.59 23.45 14.93
C ASP A 69 5.62 23.55 13.72
N GLN A 70 5.94 22.83 12.65
CA GLN A 70 5.03 22.57 11.54
C GLN A 70 4.73 21.09 11.54
N GLU A 71 3.57 20.76 12.12
CA GLU A 71 2.84 19.50 11.97
C GLU A 71 3.29 18.74 10.71
N ARG A 72 4.21 17.77 10.88
CA ARG A 72 4.55 16.87 9.78
C ARG A 72 3.30 16.09 9.47
N TYR A 73 2.56 16.53 8.46
CA TYR A 73 1.43 15.80 7.91
C TYR A 73 1.90 14.39 7.60
N ASP A 74 1.40 13.40 8.34
CA ASP A 74 1.62 12.01 8.00
C ASP A 74 0.58 11.62 6.94
N PRO A 75 0.97 11.44 5.66
CA PRO A 75 0.03 11.06 4.62
C PRO A 75 -0.41 9.60 4.74
N ILE A 76 0.23 8.76 5.58
CA ILE A 76 -0.02 7.32 5.64
C ILE A 76 -1.47 6.98 5.99
N PRO A 77 -2.10 7.57 7.01
CA PRO A 77 -3.51 7.33 7.30
C PRO A 77 -4.40 7.64 6.10
N VAL A 78 -4.12 8.72 5.36
CA VAL A 78 -4.88 9.12 4.18
C VAL A 78 -4.68 8.13 3.03
N ILE A 79 -3.45 7.69 2.77
CA ILE A 79 -3.16 6.69 1.74
C ILE A 79 -3.93 5.38 2.01
N ASN A 80 -3.84 4.86 3.24
CA ASN A 80 -4.54 3.63 3.61
C ASN A 80 -6.06 3.81 3.53
N ARG A 81 -6.57 5.00 3.90
CA ARG A 81 -8.00 5.31 3.79
C ARG A 81 -8.48 5.36 2.35
N VAL A 82 -7.76 6.04 1.46
CA VAL A 82 -8.09 6.11 0.02
C VAL A 82 -8.09 4.71 -0.58
N ARG A 83 -7.07 3.89 -0.31
CA ARG A 83 -7.03 2.49 -0.77
C ARG A 83 -8.26 1.69 -0.33
N LEU A 84 -8.69 1.85 0.92
CA LEU A 84 -9.89 1.20 1.43
C LEU A 84 -11.14 1.64 0.68
N LEU A 85 -11.30 2.95 0.43
CA LEU A 85 -12.47 3.50 -0.26
C LEU A 85 -12.52 3.08 -1.73
N VAL A 86 -11.38 3.16 -2.43
CA VAL A 86 -11.24 2.71 -3.82
C VAL A 86 -11.50 1.21 -3.94
N ASN A 87 -11.01 0.39 -2.99
CA ASN A 87 -11.31 -1.04 -2.97
C ASN A 87 -12.81 -1.32 -2.84
N LYS A 88 -13.50 -0.66 -1.90
CA LYS A 88 -14.96 -0.80 -1.74
C LYS A 88 -15.72 -0.38 -2.99
N TRP A 89 -15.30 0.71 -3.63
CA TRP A 89 -15.90 1.17 -4.87
C TRP A 89 -15.67 0.18 -6.03
N ARG A 90 -14.49 -0.45 -6.11
CA ARG A 90 -14.18 -1.47 -7.11
C ARG A 90 -15.06 -2.73 -6.97
N GLU A 91 -15.47 -3.06 -5.75
CA GLU A 91 -16.32 -4.23 -5.46
C GLU A 91 -17.78 -4.07 -5.90
N ILE A 92 -18.20 -2.86 -6.31
CA ILE A 92 -19.57 -2.62 -6.79
C ILE A 92 -19.78 -3.34 -8.13
N PRO A 93 -20.70 -4.32 -8.20
CA PRO A 93 -20.83 -5.18 -9.38
C PRO A 93 -21.53 -4.49 -10.56
N ASN A 94 -22.50 -3.61 -10.27
CA ASN A 94 -23.30 -2.94 -11.30
C ASN A 94 -22.61 -1.64 -11.77
N PRO A 95 -22.28 -1.51 -13.06
CA PRO A 95 -21.65 -0.31 -13.59
C PRO A 95 -22.46 0.98 -13.42
N ALA A 96 -23.79 0.88 -13.36
CA ALA A 96 -24.66 2.04 -13.13
C ALA A 96 -24.47 2.64 -11.73
N ASP A 97 -24.03 1.84 -10.77
CA ASP A 97 -23.84 2.25 -9.37
C ASP A 97 -22.42 2.80 -9.11
N TRP A 98 -21.55 2.83 -10.12
CA TRP A 98 -20.18 3.34 -9.98
C TRP A 98 -20.11 4.85 -9.79
N ARG A 99 -21.18 5.59 -10.10
CA ARG A 99 -21.25 7.06 -9.99
C ARG A 99 -20.11 7.78 -10.75
N VAL A 100 -19.84 7.31 -11.96
CA VAL A 100 -18.88 7.91 -12.90
C VAL A 100 -19.58 8.31 -14.19
N THR A 101 -18.92 9.12 -15.00
CA THR A 101 -19.37 9.49 -16.34
C THR A 101 -19.52 8.26 -17.26
N PRO A 102 -20.38 8.32 -18.29
CA PRO A 102 -20.56 7.21 -19.23
C PRO A 102 -19.26 6.78 -19.92
N GLU A 103 -18.38 7.74 -20.26
CA GLU A 103 -17.09 7.49 -20.88
C GLU A 103 -16.16 6.73 -19.92
N THR A 104 -16.05 7.17 -18.67
CA THR A 104 -15.28 6.50 -17.63
C THR A 104 -15.83 5.09 -17.34
N ALA A 105 -17.15 4.93 -17.30
CA ALA A 105 -17.77 3.61 -17.11
C ALA A 105 -17.38 2.62 -18.23
N ARG A 106 -17.40 3.05 -19.50
CA ARG A 106 -16.95 2.21 -20.63
C ARG A 106 -15.48 1.84 -20.52
N LEU A 107 -14.62 2.79 -20.13
CA LEU A 107 -13.18 2.54 -19.93
C LEU A 107 -12.94 1.51 -18.82
N LEU A 108 -13.59 1.68 -17.66
CA LEU A 108 -13.47 0.76 -16.53
C LEU A 108 -13.99 -0.63 -16.86
N GLN A 109 -15.11 -0.75 -17.60
CA GLN A 109 -15.60 -2.04 -18.08
C GLN A 109 -14.57 -2.74 -18.95
N HIS A 110 -13.93 -2.03 -19.88
CA HIS A 110 -12.88 -2.57 -20.71
C HIS A 110 -11.70 -3.05 -19.85
N TRP A 111 -11.14 -2.22 -18.97
CA TRP A 111 -9.96 -2.62 -18.18
C TRP A 111 -10.21 -3.73 -17.17
N ARG A 112 -11.41 -3.82 -16.58
CA ARG A 112 -11.74 -4.84 -15.57
C ARG A 112 -12.05 -6.21 -16.16
N SER A 113 -12.53 -6.28 -17.40
CA SER A 113 -13.04 -7.53 -17.98
C SER A 113 -12.32 -8.00 -19.25
N HIS A 114 -11.54 -7.13 -19.90
CA HIS A 114 -10.94 -7.46 -21.19
C HIS A 114 -9.78 -8.45 -21.06
N PRO A 115 -9.79 -9.57 -21.81
CA PRO A 115 -8.67 -10.50 -21.87
C PRO A 115 -7.58 -9.93 -22.78
N PHE A 116 -6.62 -9.21 -22.20
CA PHE A 116 -5.46 -8.71 -22.94
C PHE A 116 -4.60 -9.85 -23.48
N SER A 117 -4.42 -9.89 -24.81
CA SER A 117 -3.59 -10.88 -25.50
C SER A 117 -2.11 -10.50 -25.61
N GLY A 118 -1.78 -9.24 -25.31
CA GLY A 118 -0.43 -8.69 -25.39
C GLY A 118 -0.09 -7.82 -24.18
N VAL A 119 0.40 -6.61 -24.44
CA VAL A 119 0.72 -5.65 -23.37
C VAL A 119 -0.55 -5.32 -22.59
N ARG A 120 -0.51 -5.57 -21.28
CA ARG A 120 -1.58 -5.25 -20.35
C ARG A 120 -1.05 -4.38 -19.21
N PRO A 121 -1.84 -3.46 -18.67
CA PRO A 121 -1.38 -2.59 -17.60
C PRO A 121 -1.07 -3.39 -16.33
N PHE A 122 -0.06 -2.95 -15.58
CA PHE A 122 0.18 -3.44 -14.23
C PHE A 122 -0.98 -3.05 -13.31
N PHE A 123 -1.21 -3.83 -12.26
CA PHE A 123 -2.25 -3.54 -11.28
C PHE A 123 -2.07 -2.14 -10.69
N CYS A 124 -0.84 -1.73 -10.38
CA CYS A 124 -0.56 -0.39 -9.84
C CYS A 124 -0.91 0.74 -10.82
N GLN A 125 -0.79 0.53 -12.13
CA GLN A 125 -1.17 1.51 -13.13
C GLN A 125 -2.69 1.66 -13.19
N VAL A 126 -3.42 0.54 -13.22
CA VAL A 126 -4.88 0.54 -13.15
C VAL A 126 -5.35 1.20 -11.87
N GLU A 127 -4.78 0.83 -10.73
CA GLU A 127 -5.12 1.39 -9.42
C GLU A 127 -4.87 2.90 -9.34
N ALA A 128 -3.78 3.40 -9.92
CA ALA A 128 -3.49 4.82 -9.96
C ALA A 128 -4.59 5.58 -10.72
N VAL A 129 -5.00 5.08 -11.88
CA VAL A 129 -6.07 5.70 -12.67
C VAL A 129 -7.42 5.59 -11.96
N GLU A 130 -7.76 4.42 -11.40
CA GLU A 130 -8.95 4.22 -10.59
C GLU A 130 -9.01 5.17 -9.39
N THR A 131 -7.86 5.44 -8.76
CA THR A 131 -7.76 6.40 -7.65
C THR A 131 -8.01 7.83 -8.13
N ALA A 132 -7.46 8.22 -9.28
CA ALA A 132 -7.72 9.52 -9.89
C ALA A 132 -9.20 9.71 -10.22
N ILE A 133 -9.82 8.71 -10.88
CA ILE A 133 -11.26 8.69 -11.19
C ILE A 133 -12.08 8.81 -9.91
N TRP A 134 -11.75 8.04 -8.87
CA TRP A 134 -12.48 8.07 -7.60
C TRP A 134 -12.43 9.45 -6.96
N LEU A 135 -11.26 10.09 -6.95
CA LEU A 135 -11.09 11.45 -6.39
C LEU A 135 -11.80 12.53 -7.22
N SER A 136 -11.91 12.38 -8.54
CA SER A 136 -12.47 13.41 -9.42
C SER A 136 -13.98 13.28 -9.66
N GLU A 137 -14.51 12.06 -9.70
CA GLU A 137 -15.91 11.80 -10.10
C GLU A 137 -16.76 11.28 -8.94
N VAL A 138 -16.19 10.43 -8.08
CA VAL A 138 -16.96 9.69 -7.07
C VAL A 138 -16.97 10.40 -5.72
N ALA A 139 -15.82 10.82 -5.22
CA ALA A 139 -15.67 11.43 -3.90
C ALA A 139 -16.32 12.81 -3.73
N PRO A 140 -16.36 13.69 -4.75
CA PRO A 140 -17.02 15.00 -4.66
C PRO A 140 -18.56 14.93 -4.60
N SER A 141 -19.13 13.76 -4.92
CA SER A 141 -20.56 13.51 -5.11
C SER A 141 -21.22 12.87 -3.89
#